data_AF-A0A0F9H224-F1
#
_entry.id   AF-A0A0F9H224-F1
#
_cell.length_a   1.000
_cell.length_b   1.000
_cell.length_c   1.000
_cell.angle_alpha   90.00
_cell.angle_beta   90.00
_cell.angle_gamma   90.00
#
_symmetry.space_group_name_H-M   'P 1'
#
loop_
_entity.id
_entity.type
_entity.pdbx_description
1 polymer ?
#
loop_
_entity_poly.entity_id
_entity_poly.type
_entity_poly.pdbx_seq_one_letter_code
_entity_poly.pdbx_strand_id
1 'polypeptide(L)'
;MNSLQPIPKDDPLFVTLNGNRPVDEALIHDEVTFRHPVYDGPALAAQATIRAHNGTANTWFCGAWMHNGFHEDGFVSALDVVKAMQRGAVPSVQAA
;
A
#
# COMPACT_ATOMS: atom_id res chain seq x y z
N MET A 1 -3.96 -17.88 -17.20
CA MET A 1 -4.13 -16.47 -16.78
C MET A 1 -5.51 -15.97 -17.24
N ASN A 2 -6.04 -14.89 -16.65
CA ASN A 2 -7.38 -14.38 -16.98
C ASN A 2 -7.43 -13.74 -18.39
N SER A 3 -8.63 -13.43 -18.89
CA SER A 3 -8.84 -12.83 -20.21
C SER A 3 -8.25 -11.42 -20.39
N LEU A 4 -7.73 -10.80 -19.31
CA LEU A 4 -7.09 -9.48 -19.35
C LEU A 4 -5.62 -9.57 -19.74
N GLN A 5 -5.03 -10.77 -19.77
CA GLN A 5 -3.63 -11.00 -20.08
C GLN A 5 -3.51 -12.03 -21.23
N PRO A 6 -3.16 -11.60 -22.47
CA PRO A 6 -3.09 -12.48 -23.64
C PRO A 6 -1.81 -13.31 -23.64
N ILE A 7 -1.65 -14.17 -22.63
CA ILE A 7 -0.43 -14.95 -22.44
C ILE A 7 -0.48 -16.19 -23.36
N PRO A 8 0.60 -16.46 -24.11
CA PRO A 8 0.69 -17.66 -24.94
C PRO A 8 0.47 -18.93 -24.12
N LYS A 9 -0.17 -19.94 -24.73
CA LYS A 9 -0.47 -21.22 -24.04
C LYS A 9 0.70 -22.20 -24.06
N ASP A 10 1.63 -21.98 -24.99
CA ASP A 10 2.83 -22.75 -25.25
C ASP A 10 4.05 -22.25 -24.46
N ASP A 11 3.93 -21.08 -23.81
CA ASP A 11 4.96 -20.50 -22.96
C ASP A 11 4.42 -20.25 -21.53
N PRO A 12 4.54 -21.24 -20.63
CA PRO A 12 3.99 -21.13 -19.28
C PRO A 12 4.80 -20.17 -18.41
N LEU A 13 4.13 -19.13 -17.91
CA LEU A 13 4.73 -18.17 -16.97
C LEU A 13 4.51 -18.60 -15.52
N PHE A 14 5.58 -18.51 -14.71
CA PHE A 14 5.58 -18.85 -13.29
C PHE A 14 6.01 -17.65 -12.44
N VAL A 15 5.47 -17.57 -11.23
CA VAL A 15 5.93 -16.63 -10.20
C VAL A 15 6.44 -17.45 -9.02
N THR A 16 7.69 -17.23 -8.65
CA THR A 16 8.29 -17.84 -7.46
C THR A 16 8.49 -16.78 -6.39
N LEU A 17 8.06 -17.06 -5.16
CA LEU A 17 8.27 -16.19 -4.01
C LEU A 17 9.13 -16.93 -2.98
N ASN A 18 10.30 -16.40 -2.65
CA ASN A 18 11.22 -16.97 -1.66
C ASN A 18 11.57 -18.45 -1.95
N GLY A 19 11.87 -18.76 -3.21
CA GLY A 19 12.24 -20.12 -3.63
C GLY A 19 13.51 -20.63 -2.97
N ASN A 20 13.57 -21.94 -2.71
CA ASN A 20 14.74 -22.61 -2.12
C ASN A 20 15.55 -23.44 -3.14
N ARG A 21 15.24 -23.31 -4.43
CA ARG A 21 15.93 -23.95 -5.55
C ARG A 21 16.36 -22.88 -6.54
N PRO A 22 17.54 -23.02 -7.16
CA PRO A 22 17.95 -22.12 -8.22
C PRO A 22 16.97 -22.22 -9.40
N VAL A 23 16.63 -21.07 -9.97
CA VAL A 23 15.94 -20.94 -11.25
C VAL A 23 17.01 -20.69 -12.31
N ASP A 24 16.85 -21.28 -13.49
CA ASP A 24 17.74 -20.98 -14.62
C ASP A 24 17.66 -19.48 -14.95
N GLU A 25 18.79 -18.77 -14.83
CA GLU A 25 18.87 -17.32 -15.02
C GLU A 25 18.38 -16.88 -16.41
N ALA A 26 18.52 -17.74 -17.43
CA ALA A 26 18.05 -17.45 -18.78
C ALA A 26 16.51 -17.43 -18.90
N LEU A 27 15.80 -17.98 -17.90
CA LEU A 27 14.34 -18.04 -17.84
C LEU A 27 13.73 -16.99 -16.90
N ILE A 28 14.55 -16.13 -16.27
CA ILE A 28 14.07 -15.07 -15.38
C ILE A 28 13.71 -13.84 -16.22
N HIS A 29 12.43 -13.49 -16.24
CA HIS A 29 11.94 -12.28 -16.92
C HIS A 29 12.09 -11.02 -16.06
N ASP A 30 11.86 -11.15 -14.75
CA ASP A 30 11.94 -10.06 -13.79
C ASP A 30 12.23 -10.62 -12.39
N GLU A 31 12.93 -9.83 -11.58
CA GLU A 31 13.21 -10.13 -10.18
C GLU A 31 13.07 -8.86 -9.35
N VAL A 32 12.31 -8.95 -8.26
CA VAL A 32 12.06 -7.83 -7.38
C VAL A 32 12.11 -8.25 -5.93
N THR A 33 12.81 -7.45 -5.12
CA THR A 33 12.86 -7.62 -3.67
C THR A 33 11.81 -6.75 -3.00
N PHE A 34 10.79 -7.38 -2.39
CA PHE A 34 9.80 -6.69 -1.56
C PHE A 34 10.11 -6.85 -0.07
N ARG A 35 9.84 -5.80 0.72
CA ARG A 35 9.87 -5.85 2.18
C ARG A 35 8.44 -5.83 2.71
N HIS A 36 8.05 -6.89 3.42
CA HIS A 36 6.75 -6.95 4.08
C HIS A 36 6.85 -6.36 5.49
N PRO A 37 5.98 -5.41 5.86
CA PRO A 37 5.93 -4.91 7.22
C PRO A 37 5.52 -6.01 8.20
N VAL A 38 6.10 -5.97 9.40
CA VAL A 38 5.74 -6.87 10.50
C VAL A 38 4.72 -6.15 11.38
N TYR A 39 3.55 -6.76 11.58
CA TYR A 39 2.48 -6.22 12.42
C TYR A 39 2.59 -6.76 13.83
N ASP A 40 3.57 -6.25 14.58
CA ASP A 40 3.78 -6.55 15.99
C ASP A 40 3.16 -5.47 16.89
N GLY A 41 3.26 -5.67 18.21
CA GLY A 41 2.77 -4.70 19.20
C GLY A 41 3.28 -3.27 18.98
N PRO A 42 4.60 -3.07 18.79
CA PRO A 42 5.16 -1.77 18.42
C PRO A 42 4.55 -1.17 17.14
N ALA A 43 4.37 -1.95 16.08
CA ALA A 43 3.75 -1.45 14.84
C ALA A 43 2.31 -0.96 15.09
N LEU A 44 1.51 -1.71 15.84
CA LEU A 44 0.14 -1.32 16.19
C LEU A 44 0.10 -0.06 17.06
N ALA A 45 1.03 0.07 18.01
CA ALA A 45 1.16 1.29 18.83
C ALA A 45 1.57 2.52 17.98
N ALA A 46 2.45 2.32 17.00
CA ALA A 46 2.86 3.36 16.07
C ALA A 46 1.69 3.85 15.20
N GLN A 47 0.80 2.95 14.75
CA GLN A 47 -0.40 3.36 14.01
C GLN A 47 -1.28 4.34 14.81
N ALA A 48 -1.48 4.09 16.11
CA ALA A 48 -2.23 5.00 16.98
C ALA A 48 -1.53 6.36 17.11
N THR A 49 -0.22 6.35 17.28
CA THR A 49 0.61 7.57 17.35
C THR A 49 0.48 8.39 16.07
N ILE A 50 0.61 7.75 14.90
CA ILE A 50 0.52 8.43 13.61
C ILE A 50 -0.89 8.97 13.36
N ARG A 51 -1.94 8.24 13.74
CA ARG A 51 -3.33 8.75 13.69
C ARG A 51 -3.51 10.02 14.52
N ALA A 52 -2.91 10.09 15.71
CA ALA A 52 -3.01 11.27 16.57
C ALA A 52 -2.24 12.49 16.02
N HIS A 53 -1.14 12.26 15.29
CA HIS A 53 -0.32 13.33 14.71
C HIS A 53 -0.75 13.79 13.32
N ASN A 54 -1.58 13.03 12.61
CA ASN A 54 -2.05 13.39 11.27
C ASN A 54 -2.70 14.79 11.25
N GLY A 55 -2.22 15.66 10.36
CA GLY A 55 -2.63 17.05 10.25
C GLY A 55 -1.74 18.04 11.00
N THR A 56 -0.83 17.56 11.83
CA THR A 56 0.18 18.43 12.48
C THR A 56 1.10 19.01 11.41
N ALA A 57 1.34 20.32 11.47
CA ALA A 57 2.23 21.03 10.53
C ALA A 57 1.90 20.73 9.05
N ASN A 58 0.61 20.64 8.71
CA ASN A 58 0.11 20.32 7.37
C ASN A 58 0.67 19.00 6.79
N THR A 59 1.09 18.07 7.65
CA THR A 59 1.66 16.78 7.24
C THR A 59 0.68 15.65 7.53
N TRP A 60 0.53 14.75 6.56
CA TRP A 60 -0.43 13.66 6.60
C TRP A 60 0.19 12.36 6.08
N PHE A 61 -0.14 11.26 6.72
CA PHE A 61 0.34 9.92 6.41
C PHE A 61 -0.84 8.99 6.14
N CYS A 62 -0.75 8.25 5.03
CA CYS A 62 -1.64 7.14 4.69
C CYS A 62 -0.82 6.00 4.07
N GLY A 63 -1.41 4.81 4.03
CA GLY A 63 -0.78 3.60 3.51
C GLY A 63 -1.38 2.34 4.12
N ALA A 64 -1.17 1.20 3.46
CA ALA A 64 -1.71 -0.08 3.90
C ALA A 64 -1.30 -0.45 5.36
N TRP A 65 -0.12 0.02 5.77
CA TRP A 65 0.42 -0.12 7.12
C TRP A 65 -0.31 0.67 8.21
N MET A 66 -1.29 1.52 7.86
CA MET A 66 -2.17 2.17 8.83
C MET A 66 -3.34 1.29 9.31
N HIS A 67 -3.56 0.13 8.68
CA HIS A 67 -4.54 -0.89 9.07
C HIS A 67 -3.90 -2.30 9.08
N ASN A 68 -4.34 -3.23 8.23
CA ASN A 68 -3.95 -4.65 8.26
C ASN A 68 -3.00 -5.05 7.11
N GLY A 69 -2.60 -4.10 6.26
CA GLY A 69 -1.59 -4.33 5.21
C GLY A 69 -2.12 -4.72 3.85
N PHE A 70 -3.43 -4.68 3.63
CA PHE A 70 -4.02 -4.98 2.33
C PHE A 70 -4.01 -3.76 1.40
N HIS A 71 -4.26 -3.99 0.12
CA HIS A 71 -4.32 -2.90 -0.88
C HIS A 71 -5.46 -1.93 -0.55
N GLU A 72 -6.59 -2.47 -0.12
CA GLU A 72 -7.79 -1.75 0.30
C GLU A 72 -7.50 -0.86 1.52
N ASP A 73 -6.65 -1.30 2.44
CA ASP A 73 -6.24 -0.50 3.61
C ASP A 73 -5.47 0.76 3.20
N GLY A 74 -4.66 0.66 2.14
CA GLY A 74 -3.98 1.81 1.55
C GLY A 74 -4.98 2.83 1.01
N PHE A 75 -5.99 2.35 0.29
CA PHE A 75 -7.06 3.20 -0.23
C PHE A 75 -7.92 3.82 0.88
N VAL A 76 -8.36 3.02 1.86
CA VAL A 76 -9.20 3.47 2.98
C VAL A 76 -8.47 4.50 3.84
N SER A 77 -7.19 4.27 4.16
CA SER A 77 -6.40 5.23 4.95
C SER A 77 -6.20 6.57 4.23
N ALA A 78 -6.13 6.58 2.89
CA ALA A 78 -6.13 7.82 2.12
C ALA A 78 -7.48 8.56 2.21
N LEU A 79 -8.60 7.84 2.15
CA LEU A 79 -9.93 8.43 2.35
C LEU A 79 -10.08 9.05 3.75
N ASP A 80 -9.53 8.43 4.78
CA ASP A 80 -9.56 8.96 6.15
C ASP A 80 -8.81 10.30 6.24
N VAL A 81 -7.63 10.39 5.62
CA VAL A 81 -6.85 11.63 5.53
C VAL A 81 -7.63 12.71 4.78
N VAL A 82 -8.18 12.41 3.60
CA VAL A 82 -8.94 13.39 2.81
C VAL A 82 -10.16 13.91 3.59
N LYS A 83 -10.92 13.03 4.24
CA LYS A 83 -12.06 13.43 5.08
C LYS A 83 -11.63 14.30 6.25
N ALA A 84 -10.47 14.02 6.87
CA ALA A 84 -9.93 14.84 7.95
C ALA A 84 -9.50 16.24 7.47
N MET A 85 -8.83 16.32 6.31
CA MET A 85 -8.49 17.59 5.66
C MET A 85 -9.75 18.43 5.39
N GLN A 86 -10.80 17.80 4.84
CA GLN A 86 -12.07 18.49 4.56
C GLN A 86 -12.78 19.01 5.82
N ARG A 87 -12.68 18.29 6.95
CA ARG A 87 -13.23 18.75 8.24
C ARG A 87 -12.43 19.89 8.86
N GLY A 88 -11.11 19.92 8.65
CA GLY A 88 -10.21 21.00 9.10
C GLY A 88 -10.19 22.22 8.16
N ALA A 89 -10.60 22.05 6.90
CA ALA A 89 -10.86 23.13 5.97
C ALA A 89 -12.13 23.88 6.40
N VAL A 90 -11.94 24.99 7.11
CA VAL A 90 -12.98 26.02 7.25
C VAL A 90 -13.46 26.39 5.85
N PRO A 91 -14.79 26.56 5.59
CA PRO A 91 -15.27 26.90 4.26
C PRO A 91 -14.57 28.18 3.80
N SER A 92 -14.03 28.17 2.58
CA SER A 92 -13.68 29.41 1.91
C SER A 92 -14.93 30.28 1.89
N VAL A 93 -14.88 31.38 2.63
CA VAL A 93 -15.89 32.44 2.61
C VAL A 93 -16.20 32.74 1.14
N GLN A 94 -17.48 32.62 0.76
CA GLN A 94 -17.98 33.11 -0.51
C GLN A 94 -17.57 34.57 -0.66
N ALA A 95 -16.77 34.86 -1.69
CA ALA A 95 -16.49 36.23 -2.11
C ALA A 95 -17.46 36.58 -3.25
N ALA A 96 -18.41 37.45 -2.89
CA ALA A 96 -19.23 38.38 -3.69
C ALA A 96 -19.86 37.89 -5.01
#